data_AF-A0A1B2LQF2-F1
#
_entry.id   AF-A0A1B2LQF2-F1
#
_cell.length_a   1.000
_cell.length_b   1.000
_cell.length_c   1.000
_cell.angle_alpha   90.00
_cell.angle_beta   90.00
_cell.angle_gamma   90.00
#
_symmetry.space_group_name_H-M   'P 1'
#
loop_
_entity.id
_entity.type
_entity.pdbx_description
1 polymer ?
#
loop_
_entity_poly.entity_id
_entity_poly.type
_entity_poly.pdbx_seq_one_letter_code
_entity_poly.pdbx_strand_id
1 'polypeptide(L)'
;LDFSTAQQNLTLNFSEVGDLKNNGFIVLEIQGEGQFNDAEIRQWLSNGFWNRPFTGLLVNPNDHGNFANSGEVNDVRKFFKIISDGTQLTIVHTIDSNGKRLRLALASDVEETINFADAEVELKLNLANQAFKLTSGSQGTVALTAGALWNASYTADPVATKPLFKLGKLFQLSLTNAGKATALVSEGFLKLNIGDANISATDFAITNV
;
A
#
# COMPACT_ATOMS: atom_id res chain seq x y z
N LEU A 1 -14.87 9.52 1.06
CA LEU A 1 -13.60 9.93 0.43
C LEU A 1 -13.01 8.68 -0.19
N ASP A 2 -12.78 8.74 -1.49
CA ASP A 2 -12.59 7.59 -2.36
C ASP A 2 -11.36 6.77 -1.97
N PHE A 3 -11.54 5.46 -2.07
CA PHE A 3 -10.50 4.48 -1.96
C PHE A 3 -9.50 4.68 -3.12
N SER A 4 -8.22 4.81 -2.79
CA SER A 4 -7.18 5.10 -3.79
C SER A 4 -6.22 3.93 -3.95
N THR A 5 -6.00 3.51 -5.19
CA THR A 5 -4.94 2.57 -5.55
C THR A 5 -3.60 3.31 -5.55
N ALA A 6 -2.59 2.76 -4.88
CA ALA A 6 -1.26 3.35 -4.89
C ALA A 6 -0.64 3.28 -6.30
N GLN A 7 0.13 4.29 -6.68
CA GLN A 7 0.71 4.34 -8.04
C GLN A 7 2.03 3.56 -8.19
N GLN A 8 2.59 3.05 -7.09
CA GLN A 8 3.94 2.48 -7.05
C GLN A 8 3.98 1.24 -6.17
N ASN A 9 4.79 0.27 -6.56
CA ASN A 9 5.16 -0.84 -5.69
C ASN A 9 6.15 -0.37 -4.63
N LEU A 10 6.23 -1.12 -3.53
CA LEU A 10 7.23 -0.92 -2.50
C LEU A 10 8.13 -2.14 -2.42
N THR A 11 9.40 -1.95 -2.75
CA THR A 11 10.44 -2.98 -2.61
C THR A 11 11.21 -2.73 -1.32
N LEU A 12 11.30 -3.76 -0.49
CA LEU A 12 12.11 -3.79 0.73
C LEU A 12 13.29 -4.75 0.49
N ASN A 13 14.49 -4.24 0.68
CA ASN A 13 15.72 -5.02 0.57
C ASN A 13 16.27 -5.27 1.96
N PHE A 14 16.64 -6.52 2.22
CA PHE A 14 17.26 -6.96 3.46
C PHE A 14 18.61 -7.58 3.09
N SER A 15 19.68 -6.95 3.55
CA SER A 15 21.05 -7.29 3.16
C SER A 15 21.93 -7.72 4.35
N GLU A 16 21.43 -7.56 5.57
CA GLU A 16 22.17 -7.86 6.79
C GLU A 16 21.56 -9.05 7.55
N VAL A 17 22.44 -9.90 8.08
CA VAL A 17 22.03 -10.96 8.99
C VAL A 17 21.40 -10.33 10.23
N GLY A 18 20.12 -10.64 10.46
CA GLY A 18 19.36 -10.11 11.58
C GLY A 18 18.38 -8.99 11.22
N ASP A 19 18.34 -8.55 9.95
CA ASP A 19 17.30 -7.67 9.45
C ASP A 19 15.90 -8.28 9.66
N LEU A 20 15.74 -9.56 9.32
CA LEU A 20 14.55 -10.34 9.58
C LEU A 20 14.80 -11.28 10.77
N LYS A 21 13.81 -11.37 11.68
CA LYS A 21 13.89 -12.19 12.87
C LYS A 21 12.75 -13.19 12.93
N ASN A 22 13.04 -14.40 13.41
CA ASN A 22 12.06 -15.45 13.66
C ASN A 22 10.89 -14.91 14.50
N ASN A 23 9.67 -15.10 14.02
CA ASN A 23 8.43 -14.59 14.64
C ASN A 23 8.37 -13.05 14.77
N GLY A 24 9.20 -12.31 14.05
CA GLY A 24 9.14 -10.85 13.94
C GLY A 24 8.02 -10.39 13.00
N PHE A 25 8.08 -9.11 12.62
CA PHE A 25 7.13 -8.49 11.71
C PHE A 25 7.84 -7.63 10.68
N ILE A 26 7.32 -7.60 9.45
CA ILE A 26 7.51 -6.44 8.57
C ILE A 26 6.35 -5.47 8.85
N VAL A 27 6.69 -4.21 9.09
CA VAL A 27 5.75 -3.16 9.47
C VAL A 27 5.67 -2.14 8.36
N LEU A 28 4.44 -1.77 7.97
CA LEU A 28 4.13 -0.63 7.11
C LEU A 28 3.26 0.33 7.91
N GLU A 29 3.68 1.58 8.02
CA GLU A 29 2.93 2.60 8.75
C GLU A 29 2.63 3.80 7.86
N ILE A 30 1.36 4.17 7.81
CA ILE A 30 0.88 5.32 7.06
C ILE A 30 1.27 6.61 7.77
N GLN A 31 2.02 7.43 7.07
CA GLN A 31 2.31 8.81 7.44
C GLN A 31 1.26 9.73 6.81
N GLY A 32 0.67 10.62 7.61
CA GLY A 32 -0.38 11.54 7.18
C GLY A 32 -1.81 11.01 7.40
N GLU A 33 -2.74 11.51 6.59
CA GLU A 33 -4.20 11.37 6.77
C GLU A 33 -4.77 10.17 6.00
N GLY A 34 -4.37 8.97 6.42
CA GLY A 34 -4.89 7.73 5.86
C GLY A 34 -4.90 6.58 6.88
N GLN A 35 -5.65 5.54 6.53
CA GLN A 35 -5.76 4.28 7.25
C GLN A 35 -5.79 3.13 6.25
N PHE A 36 -5.35 1.95 6.68
CA PHE A 36 -5.55 0.70 5.98
C PHE A 36 -7.03 0.26 6.06
N ASN A 37 -7.52 -0.34 4.99
CA ASN A 37 -8.81 -1.00 4.96
C ASN A 37 -8.62 -2.51 5.19
N ASP A 38 -9.05 -3.02 6.35
CA ASP A 38 -8.81 -4.40 6.78
C ASP A 38 -9.32 -5.46 5.78
N ALA A 39 -10.53 -5.27 5.25
CA ALA A 39 -11.13 -6.23 4.33
C ALA A 39 -10.34 -6.32 3.02
N GLU A 40 -9.86 -5.18 2.51
CA GLU A 40 -9.14 -5.10 1.25
C GLU A 40 -7.67 -5.52 1.41
N ILE A 41 -7.05 -5.21 2.56
CA ILE A 41 -5.72 -5.72 2.90
C ILE A 41 -5.75 -7.24 2.99
N ARG A 42 -6.78 -7.82 3.62
CA ARG A 42 -6.93 -9.28 3.65
C ARG A 42 -6.99 -9.85 2.24
N GLN A 43 -7.85 -9.32 1.37
CA GLN A 43 -7.95 -9.79 -0.01
C GLN A 43 -6.64 -9.66 -0.78
N TRP A 44 -5.95 -8.53 -0.65
CA TRP A 44 -4.67 -8.26 -1.30
C TRP A 44 -3.56 -9.21 -0.85
N LEU A 45 -3.56 -9.61 0.42
CA LEU A 45 -2.59 -10.53 1.03
C LEU A 45 -3.02 -12.01 0.98
N SER A 46 -4.06 -12.33 0.23
CA SER A 46 -4.56 -13.69 0.03
C SER A 46 -4.26 -14.20 -1.38
N ASN A 47 -4.25 -15.53 -1.54
CA ASN A 47 -4.22 -16.21 -2.83
C ASN A 47 -5.45 -17.12 -3.01
N GLY A 48 -5.59 -17.73 -4.18
CA GLY A 48 -6.61 -18.75 -4.43
C GLY A 48 -6.16 -20.18 -4.12
N PHE A 49 -5.47 -20.39 -2.99
CA PHE A 49 -4.98 -21.66 -2.43
C PHE A 49 -3.65 -22.22 -2.99
N TRP A 50 -3.16 -23.35 -2.46
CA TRP A 50 -1.79 -23.90 -2.61
C TRP A 50 -1.13 -23.80 -3.99
N ASN A 51 -1.89 -23.94 -5.07
CA ASN A 51 -1.38 -23.95 -6.45
C ASN A 51 -1.56 -22.60 -7.17
N ARG A 52 -1.95 -21.55 -6.46
CA ARG A 52 -2.07 -20.20 -7.01
C ARG A 52 -1.07 -19.28 -6.31
N PRO A 53 -0.26 -18.53 -7.06
CA PRO A 53 0.69 -17.62 -6.43
C PRO A 53 -0.05 -16.46 -5.75
N PHE A 54 0.60 -15.90 -4.73
CA PHE A 54 0.29 -14.56 -4.24
C PHE A 54 0.62 -13.54 -5.32
N THR A 55 -0.30 -12.60 -5.55
CA THR A 55 -0.12 -11.53 -6.54
C THR A 55 0.12 -10.18 -5.89
N GLY A 56 -0.39 -9.97 -4.67
CA GLY A 56 -0.21 -8.72 -3.93
C GLY A 56 1.17 -8.55 -3.31
N LEU A 57 1.91 -9.64 -3.13
CA LEU A 57 3.23 -9.66 -2.52
C LEU A 57 4.10 -10.70 -3.23
N LEU A 58 5.31 -10.30 -3.60
CA LEU A 58 6.34 -11.20 -4.12
C LEU A 58 7.55 -11.19 -3.19
N VAL A 59 8.29 -12.28 -3.15
CA VAL A 59 9.51 -12.42 -2.37
C VAL A 59 10.64 -12.98 -3.21
N ASN A 60 11.88 -12.66 -2.82
CA ASN A 60 13.07 -13.29 -3.35
C ASN A 60 13.92 -13.79 -2.17
N PRO A 61 13.93 -15.10 -1.87
CA PRO A 61 14.75 -15.67 -0.79
C PRO A 61 16.26 -15.68 -1.10
N ASN A 62 16.65 -15.26 -2.31
CA ASN A 62 17.98 -15.44 -2.89
C ASN A 62 18.53 -16.86 -2.72
N ASP A 63 17.71 -17.85 -3.07
CA ASP A 63 18.14 -19.23 -3.15
C ASP A 63 19.06 -19.40 -4.37
N HIS A 64 20.36 -19.35 -4.14
CA HIS A 64 21.40 -19.72 -5.10
C HIS A 64 21.57 -18.76 -6.30
N GLY A 65 21.41 -17.45 -6.11
CA GLY A 65 21.74 -16.44 -7.12
C GLY A 65 20.71 -16.30 -8.25
N ASN A 66 19.49 -16.78 -8.04
CA ASN A 66 18.37 -16.57 -8.96
C ASN A 66 17.53 -15.37 -8.46
N PHE A 67 17.55 -14.27 -9.19
CA PHE A 67 17.07 -12.96 -8.72
C PHE A 67 15.59 -12.68 -9.01
N ALA A 68 14.77 -13.71 -9.21
CA ALA A 68 13.39 -13.52 -9.64
C ALA A 68 12.45 -13.45 -8.42
N ASN A 69 11.77 -12.32 -8.28
CA ASN A 69 10.65 -12.17 -7.34
C ASN A 69 9.57 -13.21 -7.65
N SER A 70 9.19 -13.99 -6.65
CA SER A 70 8.26 -15.11 -6.73
C SER A 70 7.06 -14.89 -5.80
N GLY A 71 5.87 -15.14 -6.34
CA GLY A 71 4.63 -15.21 -5.56
C GLY A 71 4.27 -16.64 -5.17
N GLU A 72 5.10 -17.63 -5.51
CA GLU A 72 4.82 -19.03 -5.23
C GLU A 72 4.71 -19.29 -3.73
N VAL A 73 3.75 -20.12 -3.34
CA VAL A 73 3.45 -20.37 -1.93
C VAL A 73 4.68 -20.89 -1.15
N ASN A 74 5.51 -21.71 -1.81
CA ASN A 74 6.72 -22.26 -1.21
C ASN A 74 7.82 -21.23 -0.97
N ASP A 75 7.85 -20.13 -1.72
CA ASP A 75 8.81 -19.05 -1.49
C ASP A 75 8.25 -18.05 -0.47
N VAL A 76 6.99 -17.65 -0.61
CA VAL A 76 6.33 -16.71 0.32
C VAL A 76 6.32 -17.26 1.75
N ARG A 77 6.15 -18.57 1.94
CA ARG A 77 6.15 -19.19 3.28
C ARG A 77 7.52 -19.21 3.96
N LYS A 78 8.63 -19.01 3.23
CA LYS A 78 9.98 -18.85 3.83
C LYS A 78 10.06 -17.53 4.59
N PHE A 79 9.41 -16.49 4.06
CA PHE A 79 9.36 -15.17 4.67
C PHE A 79 8.26 -15.04 5.72
N PHE A 80 7.06 -15.51 5.41
CA PHE A 80 5.86 -15.15 6.16
C PHE A 80 5.13 -16.35 6.75
N LYS A 81 4.49 -16.10 7.90
CA LYS A 81 3.48 -17.02 8.42
C LYS A 81 2.23 -16.93 7.55
N ILE A 82 1.75 -18.08 7.09
CA ILE A 82 0.55 -18.21 6.25
C ILE A 82 -0.49 -19.05 6.99
N ILE A 83 -1.75 -18.62 6.93
CA ILE A 83 -2.90 -19.40 7.41
C ILE A 83 -3.78 -19.82 6.24
N SER A 84 -4.52 -20.91 6.43
CA SER A 84 -5.55 -21.36 5.50
C SER A 84 -6.92 -21.36 6.18
N ASP A 85 -7.94 -20.98 5.43
CA ASP A 85 -9.35 -21.17 5.78
C ASP A 85 -10.03 -22.30 4.98
N GLY A 86 -9.25 -23.08 4.23
CA GLY A 86 -9.72 -24.17 3.36
C GLY A 86 -10.01 -23.75 1.91
N THR A 87 -10.10 -22.45 1.61
CA THR A 87 -10.35 -21.93 0.25
C THR A 87 -9.27 -20.99 -0.24
N GLN A 88 -8.60 -20.30 0.66
CA GLN A 88 -7.50 -19.39 0.39
C GLN A 88 -6.35 -19.60 1.38
N LEU A 89 -5.16 -19.16 0.98
CA LEU A 89 -4.06 -18.92 1.90
C LEU A 89 -3.94 -17.42 2.10
N THR A 90 -3.66 -17.00 3.34
CA THR A 90 -3.55 -15.59 3.69
C THR A 90 -2.29 -15.38 4.53
N ILE A 91 -1.49 -14.37 4.16
CA ILE A 91 -0.37 -13.93 4.99
C ILE A 91 -0.93 -13.40 6.31
N VAL A 92 -0.45 -13.92 7.44
CA VAL A 92 -0.89 -13.49 8.76
C VAL A 92 -0.51 -12.03 8.95
N HIS A 93 -1.52 -11.20 9.21
CA HIS A 93 -1.33 -9.77 9.39
C HIS A 93 -2.20 -9.22 10.52
N THR A 94 -1.87 -8.02 10.97
CA THR A 94 -2.69 -7.26 11.93
C THR A 94 -2.60 -5.79 11.59
N ILE A 95 -3.74 -5.10 11.64
CA ILE A 95 -3.79 -3.65 11.56
C ILE A 95 -4.03 -3.10 12.98
N ASP A 96 -3.19 -2.16 13.40
CA ASP A 96 -3.32 -1.46 14.67
C ASP A 96 -2.98 0.03 14.50
N SER A 97 -2.66 0.72 15.62
CA SER A 97 -2.39 2.17 15.61
C SER A 97 -3.53 2.96 14.96
N ASN A 98 -4.77 2.64 15.35
CA ASN A 98 -5.99 3.24 14.79
C ASN A 98 -6.07 3.14 13.26
N GLY A 99 -5.67 1.99 12.70
CA GLY A 99 -5.71 1.76 11.26
C GLY A 99 -4.46 2.21 10.51
N LYS A 100 -3.47 2.83 11.17
CA LYS A 100 -2.29 3.38 10.48
C LYS A 100 -1.18 2.39 10.27
N ARG A 101 -1.10 1.32 11.06
CA ARG A 101 0.04 0.41 11.03
C ARG A 101 -0.41 -1.01 10.68
N LEU A 102 0.12 -1.52 9.58
CA LEU A 102 -0.02 -2.89 9.12
C LEU A 102 1.23 -3.67 9.51
N ARG A 103 1.05 -4.81 10.18
CA ARG A 103 2.11 -5.72 10.57
C ARG A 103 1.91 -7.04 9.83
N LEU A 104 2.91 -7.48 9.09
CA LEU A 104 2.97 -8.77 8.40
C LEU A 104 3.85 -9.71 9.23
N ALA A 105 3.31 -10.84 9.69
CA ALA A 105 4.03 -11.75 10.57
C ALA A 105 5.05 -12.60 9.79
N LEU A 106 6.30 -12.57 10.23
CA LEU A 106 7.37 -13.39 9.67
C LEU A 106 7.22 -14.86 10.08
N ALA A 107 7.80 -15.75 9.27
CA ALA A 107 7.88 -17.17 9.57
C ALA A 107 8.70 -17.43 10.86
N SER A 108 8.45 -18.59 11.49
CA SER A 108 9.16 -18.99 12.71
C SER A 108 10.62 -19.39 12.48
N ASP A 109 10.97 -19.64 11.23
CA ASP A 109 12.23 -20.17 10.69
C ASP A 109 12.77 -19.28 9.55
N VAL A 110 12.36 -18.00 9.53
CA VAL A 110 12.78 -17.02 8.50
C VAL A 110 14.31 -16.86 8.45
N GLU A 111 14.98 -16.98 9.60
CA GLU A 111 16.45 -16.88 9.71
C GLU A 111 17.18 -18.12 9.17
N GLU A 112 16.49 -19.24 8.98
CA GLU A 112 17.06 -20.51 8.50
C GLU A 112 16.71 -20.76 7.03
N THR A 113 15.64 -20.15 6.53
CA THR A 113 15.06 -20.44 5.20
C THR A 113 15.41 -19.42 4.13
N ILE A 114 16.07 -18.31 4.49
CA ILE A 114 16.41 -17.22 3.58
C ILE A 114 17.91 -16.95 3.63
N ASN A 115 18.49 -16.70 2.46
CA ASN A 115 19.82 -16.14 2.36
C ASN A 115 19.73 -14.61 2.45
N PHE A 116 20.30 -14.04 3.51
CA PHE A 116 20.24 -12.60 3.80
C PHE A 116 21.05 -11.73 2.84
N ALA A 117 21.94 -12.30 2.03
CA ALA A 117 22.52 -11.56 0.93
C ALA A 117 21.39 -11.26 -0.07
N ASP A 118 20.93 -10.02 -0.16
CA ASP A 118 19.97 -9.55 -1.18
C ASP A 118 18.56 -10.19 -1.11
N ALA A 119 18.07 -10.49 0.09
CA ALA A 119 16.68 -10.90 0.25
C ALA A 119 15.73 -9.73 -0.05
N GLU A 120 14.69 -9.97 -0.85
CA GLU A 120 13.75 -8.92 -1.29
C GLU A 120 12.31 -9.29 -0.93
N VAL A 121 11.54 -8.28 -0.50
CA VAL A 121 10.08 -8.33 -0.44
C VAL A 121 9.52 -7.19 -1.28
N GLU A 122 8.78 -7.52 -2.33
CA GLU A 122 8.07 -6.55 -3.17
C GLU A 122 6.57 -6.57 -2.87
N LEU A 123 6.07 -5.47 -2.32
CA LEU A 123 4.67 -5.21 -2.09
C LEU A 123 4.07 -4.56 -3.34
N LYS A 124 3.18 -5.28 -4.04
CA LYS A 124 2.47 -4.78 -5.22
C LYS A 124 1.32 -3.86 -4.81
N LEU A 125 1.64 -2.69 -4.26
CA LEU A 125 0.64 -1.73 -3.78
C LEU A 125 -0.27 -1.21 -4.91
N ASN A 126 0.19 -1.29 -6.17
CA ASN A 126 -0.63 -1.00 -7.35
C ASN A 126 -1.76 -2.01 -7.58
N LEU A 127 -1.67 -3.20 -6.98
CA LEU A 127 -2.72 -4.23 -6.99
C LEU A 127 -3.55 -4.21 -5.69
N ALA A 128 -3.14 -3.40 -4.70
CA ALA A 128 -3.86 -3.22 -3.44
C ALA A 128 -5.07 -2.31 -3.64
N ASN A 129 -6.05 -2.81 -4.41
CA ASN A 129 -7.25 -2.07 -4.75
C ASN A 129 -8.00 -1.71 -3.47
N GLN A 130 -8.25 -0.41 -3.26
CA GLN A 130 -8.98 0.10 -2.10
C GLN A 130 -8.40 -0.24 -0.72
N ALA A 131 -7.15 -0.69 -0.67
CA ALA A 131 -6.43 -1.01 0.57
C ALA A 131 -6.18 0.21 1.45
N PHE A 132 -6.27 1.41 0.88
CA PHE A 132 -6.03 2.68 1.57
C PHE A 132 -7.31 3.53 1.61
N LYS A 133 -7.65 3.98 2.81
CA LYS A 133 -8.75 4.90 3.08
C LYS A 133 -8.17 6.25 3.50
N LEU A 134 -8.40 7.29 2.70
CA LEU A 134 -8.04 8.66 3.07
C LEU A 134 -9.02 9.20 4.10
N THR A 135 -8.50 9.64 5.26
CA THR A 135 -9.33 10.14 6.37
C THR A 135 -9.68 11.61 6.19
N SER A 136 -8.93 12.35 5.37
CA SER A 136 -9.26 13.71 4.97
C SER A 136 -8.82 14.00 3.52
N GLY A 137 -9.51 14.93 2.85
CA GLY A 137 -9.15 15.43 1.51
C GLY A 137 -8.06 16.50 1.52
N SER A 138 -7.36 16.65 2.66
CA SER A 138 -6.19 17.52 2.77
C SER A 138 -5.11 17.06 1.80
N GLN A 139 -4.45 18.00 1.12
CA GLN A 139 -3.34 17.76 0.18
C GLN A 139 -2.07 17.18 0.86
N GLY A 140 -2.21 16.58 2.04
CA GLY A 140 -1.12 15.89 2.72
C GLY A 140 -0.63 14.73 1.87
N THR A 141 0.67 14.70 1.61
CA THR A 141 1.34 13.56 1.02
C THR A 141 1.23 12.37 1.96
N VAL A 142 0.30 11.46 1.70
CA VAL A 142 0.26 10.17 2.38
C VAL A 142 1.44 9.34 1.88
N ALA A 143 2.33 8.97 2.80
CA ALA A 143 3.49 8.13 2.54
C ALA A 143 3.47 6.92 3.47
N LEU A 144 4.34 5.94 3.22
CA LEU A 144 4.58 4.84 4.15
C LEU A 144 5.94 5.02 4.80
N THR A 145 6.08 4.54 6.02
CA THR A 145 7.35 4.11 6.59
C THR A 145 7.34 2.60 6.71
N ALA A 146 8.41 1.94 6.29
CA ALA A 146 8.53 0.50 6.31
C ALA A 146 9.76 0.06 7.10
N GLY A 147 9.65 -1.01 7.88
CA GLY A 147 10.78 -1.56 8.63
C GLY A 147 10.47 -2.93 9.21
N ALA A 148 11.52 -3.68 9.57
CA ALA A 148 11.39 -4.95 10.25
C ALA A 148 11.46 -4.75 11.78
N LEU A 149 10.60 -5.43 12.52
CA LEU A 149 10.39 -5.24 13.95
C LEU A 149 10.42 -6.57 14.70
N TRP A 150 11.15 -6.60 15.82
CA TRP A 150 11.22 -7.73 16.74
C TRP A 150 11.22 -7.22 18.19
N ASN A 151 10.43 -7.84 19.06
CA ASN A 151 10.30 -7.45 20.48
C ASN A 151 10.07 -5.93 20.71
N ALA A 152 9.20 -5.33 19.90
CA ALA A 152 8.86 -3.90 19.93
C ALA A 152 9.96 -2.91 19.52
N SER A 153 11.09 -3.41 19.02
CA SER A 153 12.17 -2.59 18.46
C SER A 153 12.35 -2.90 16.98
N TYR A 154 12.65 -1.88 16.18
CA TYR A 154 13.06 -2.09 14.81
C TYR A 154 14.46 -2.73 14.77
N THR A 155 14.67 -3.67 13.85
CA THR A 155 15.96 -4.33 13.63
C THR A 155 16.93 -3.41 12.89
N ALA A 156 16.39 -2.47 12.08
CA ALA A 156 17.09 -1.38 11.42
C ALA A 156 16.19 -0.14 11.33
N ASP A 157 16.75 1.02 11.02
CA ASP A 157 15.96 2.26 10.90
C ASP A 157 14.84 2.13 9.86
N PRO A 158 13.58 2.47 10.19
CA PRO A 158 12.48 2.44 9.23
C PRO A 158 12.73 3.41 8.08
N VAL A 159 12.46 2.95 6.85
CA VAL A 159 12.66 3.72 5.64
C VAL A 159 11.35 4.37 5.20
N ALA A 160 11.37 5.67 4.97
CA ALA A 160 10.24 6.40 4.41
C ALA A 160 10.14 6.19 2.89
N THR A 161 8.93 5.95 2.39
CA THR A 161 8.64 5.85 0.96
C THR A 161 8.38 7.21 0.36
N LYS A 162 8.44 7.28 -0.98
CA LYS A 162 7.81 8.38 -1.71
C LYS A 162 6.31 8.41 -1.42
N PRO A 163 5.63 9.56 -1.62
CA PRO A 163 4.18 9.65 -1.48
C PRO A 163 3.46 8.56 -2.29
N LEU A 164 2.54 7.84 -1.64
CA LEU A 164 1.76 6.75 -2.22
C LEU A 164 0.76 7.25 -3.25
N PHE A 165 0.18 8.43 -2.98
CA PHE A 165 -0.80 9.07 -3.84
C PHE A 165 -0.23 10.38 -4.35
N LYS A 166 -0.16 10.50 -5.67
CA LYS A 166 -0.21 11.82 -6.30
C LYS A 166 -1.66 12.27 -6.24
N LEU A 167 -2.03 12.98 -5.18
CA LEU A 167 -3.30 13.72 -5.19
C LEU A 167 -3.15 14.77 -6.31
N GLY A 168 -3.78 14.50 -7.46
CA GLY A 168 -3.95 15.53 -8.47
C GLY A 168 -4.62 16.73 -7.81
N LYS A 169 -4.21 17.96 -8.18
CA LYS A 169 -4.98 19.13 -7.76
C LYS A 169 -6.40 18.93 -8.27
N LEU A 170 -7.36 18.73 -7.36
CA LEU A 170 -8.78 18.58 -7.70
C LEU A 170 -9.28 19.82 -8.46
N PHE A 171 -8.68 20.97 -8.15
CA PHE A 171 -8.83 22.22 -8.85
C PHE A 171 -7.50 22.99 -8.77
N GLN A 172 -7.07 23.58 -9.87
CA GLN A 172 -6.10 24.66 -9.85
C GLN A 172 -6.82 25.94 -10.27
N LEU A 173 -7.01 26.86 -9.32
CA LEU A 173 -7.53 28.19 -9.59
C LEU A 173 -6.37 29.07 -10.01
N SER A 174 -6.37 29.52 -11.27
CA SER A 174 -5.50 30.60 -11.72
C SER A 174 -6.31 31.88 -11.84
N LEU A 175 -5.80 32.96 -11.26
CA LEU A 175 -6.37 34.29 -11.45
C LEU A 175 -5.82 34.83 -12.78
N THR A 176 -6.61 34.69 -13.85
CA THR A 176 -6.21 35.17 -15.19
C THR A 176 -6.46 36.66 -15.35
N ASN A 177 -7.36 37.26 -14.55
CA ASN A 177 -7.55 38.70 -14.35
C ASN A 177 -8.49 38.94 -13.14
N ALA A 178 -8.39 40.11 -12.48
CA ALA A 178 -9.31 40.47 -11.40
C ALA A 178 -10.78 40.36 -11.87
N GLY A 179 -11.55 39.46 -11.25
CA GLY A 179 -12.97 39.22 -11.57
C GLY A 179 -13.29 38.00 -12.42
N LYS A 180 -12.30 37.24 -12.92
CA LYS A 180 -12.53 35.94 -13.58
C LYS A 180 -11.53 34.88 -13.08
N ALA A 181 -12.04 33.75 -12.61
CA ALA A 181 -11.25 32.58 -12.23
C ALA A 181 -11.61 31.40 -13.13
N THR A 182 -10.60 30.71 -13.67
CA THR A 182 -10.79 29.46 -14.41
C THR A 182 -10.37 28.30 -13.52
N ALA A 183 -11.26 27.32 -13.33
CA ALA A 183 -10.94 26.07 -12.66
C ALA A 183 -10.57 25.02 -13.72
N LEU A 184 -9.32 24.55 -13.71
CA LEU A 184 -8.90 23.40 -14.50
C LEU A 184 -9.25 22.13 -13.71
N VAL A 185 -10.14 21.30 -14.29
CA VAL A 185 -10.56 20.00 -13.72
C VAL A 185 -9.70 18.90 -14.31
N SER A 186 -9.30 17.93 -13.48
CA SER A 186 -8.57 16.74 -13.92
C SER A 186 -9.35 15.97 -14.99
N GLU A 187 -8.65 15.49 -16.02
CA GLU A 187 -9.20 14.77 -17.19
C GLU A 187 -10.03 13.51 -16.85
N GLY A 188 -9.97 13.01 -15.61
CA GLY A 188 -10.71 11.84 -15.15
C GLY A 188 -12.19 12.07 -14.84
N PHE A 189 -12.67 13.32 -14.76
CA PHE A 189 -14.07 13.63 -14.46
C PHE A 189 -14.73 14.34 -15.64
N LEU A 190 -15.21 13.56 -16.61
CA LEU A 190 -15.82 14.09 -17.83
C LEU A 190 -17.17 14.78 -17.60
N LYS A 191 -17.87 14.50 -16.49
CA LYS A 191 -19.23 15.02 -16.24
C LYS A 191 -19.59 14.98 -14.76
N LEU A 192 -20.15 16.07 -14.26
CA LEU A 192 -20.93 16.08 -13.01
C LEU A 192 -22.27 15.39 -13.31
N ASN A 193 -22.56 14.21 -12.73
CA ASN A 193 -23.88 13.61 -12.85
C ASN A 193 -24.83 14.26 -11.83
N ILE A 194 -25.28 15.45 -12.20
CA ILE A 194 -26.39 16.13 -11.56
C ILE A 194 -27.60 15.78 -12.44
N GLY A 195 -28.50 14.94 -11.93
CA GLY A 195 -29.87 14.94 -12.45
C GLY A 195 -30.47 16.36 -12.36
N ASP A 196 -31.72 16.56 -12.81
CA ASP A 196 -32.39 17.86 -13.04
C ASP A 196 -32.45 18.88 -11.87
N ALA A 197 -31.69 18.70 -10.80
CA ALA A 197 -31.45 19.68 -9.76
C ALA A 197 -30.48 20.79 -10.24
N ASN A 198 -31.00 22.02 -10.31
CA ASN A 198 -30.21 23.23 -10.49
C ASN A 198 -29.30 23.47 -9.27
N ILE A 199 -27.99 23.63 -9.50
CA ILE A 199 -27.09 24.27 -8.53
C ILE A 199 -27.19 25.78 -8.78
N SER A 200 -27.91 26.51 -7.94
CA SER A 200 -27.86 27.98 -7.95
C SER A 200 -26.77 28.47 -7.00
N ALA A 201 -25.63 28.88 -7.55
CA ALA A 201 -24.69 29.76 -6.87
C ALA A 201 -24.99 31.19 -7.31
N THR A 202 -25.45 32.04 -6.38
CA THR A 202 -25.42 33.48 -6.60
C THR A 202 -23.94 33.89 -6.71
N ASP A 203 -23.57 34.46 -7.86
CA ASP A 203 -22.24 34.99 -8.22
C ASP A 203 -21.18 34.01 -8.75
N PHE A 204 -21.51 32.73 -9.02
CA PHE A 204 -20.58 31.82 -9.71
C PHE A 204 -21.29 30.96 -10.77
N ALA A 205 -21.00 31.20 -12.05
CA ALA A 205 -21.50 30.40 -13.17
C ALA A 205 -20.40 29.44 -13.68
N ILE A 206 -20.69 28.14 -13.71
CA ILE A 206 -19.84 27.13 -14.37
C ILE A 206 -20.42 26.89 -15.76
N THR A 207 -19.79 27.47 -16.79
CA THR A 207 -20.12 27.16 -18.19
C THR A 207 -19.21 26.04 -18.70
N ASN A 208 -19.82 24.95 -19.16
CA ASN A 208 -19.13 23.88 -19.89
C ASN A 208 -18.87 24.38 -21.31
N VAL A 209 -17.61 24.34 -21.78
CA VAL A 209 -17.25 24.69 -23.16
C VAL A 209 -17.09 23.43 -23.99
#